data_AF-A0A380JNQ8-F1
#
_entry.id   AF-A0A380JNQ8-F1
#
_cell.length_a   1.000
_cell.length_b   1.000
_cell.length_c   1.000
_cell.angle_alpha   90.00
_cell.angle_beta   90.00
_cell.angle_gamma   90.00
#
_symmetry.space_group_name_H-M   'P 1'
#
loop_
_entity.id
_entity.type
_entity.pdbx_description
1 polymer ?
#
loop_
_entity_poly.entity_id
_entity_poly.type
_entity_poly.pdbx_seq_one_letter_code
_entity_poly.pdbx_strand_id
1 'polypeptide(L)'
;MFSEMKRYMTYRVRYLFDSICDVIYSFIFITGIIVIVDSKAPINILYFFTYYLITNVILLANEELEYEIRTNQYMNIKTTKQTPLMIYIYRSGTYFIWSALIFLMSISLAQIFFKGKWLFPTLTVLEVILMLMVNGVVALVLYILAIKLTERFKRVSVFLHLMNTLMLFYSGLVFPVPFFTYANVLDFIVGI
;
A
#
# COMPACT_ATOMS: atom_id res chain seq x y z
N MET A 1 -5.88 7.66 19.37
CA MET A 1 -5.24 6.53 18.67
C MET A 1 -6.01 5.22 18.89
N PHE A 2 -6.23 4.77 20.14
CA PHE A 2 -7.05 3.56 20.43
C PHE A 2 -8.52 3.67 19.98
N SER A 3 -9.12 4.87 20.02
CA SER A 3 -10.51 5.10 19.56
C SER A 3 -10.68 4.88 18.05
N GLU A 4 -9.70 5.30 17.25
CA GLU A 4 -9.71 5.15 15.79
C GLU A 4 -9.52 3.70 15.37
N MET A 5 -8.64 2.96 16.06
CA MET A 5 -8.45 1.54 15.81
C MET A 5 -9.72 0.72 16.09
N LYS A 6 -10.44 1.07 17.16
CA LYS A 6 -11.73 0.46 17.50
C LYS A 6 -12.83 0.81 16.47
N ARG A 7 -12.83 2.05 15.97
CA ARG A 7 -13.73 2.51 14.89
C ARG A 7 -13.49 1.72 13.60
N TYR A 8 -12.22 1.57 13.23
CA TYR A 8 -11.79 0.80 12.06
C TYR A 8 -12.22 -0.67 12.13
N MET A 9 -12.01 -1.34 13.26
CA MET A 9 -12.43 -2.74 13.42
C MET A 9 -13.95 -2.95 13.34
N THR A 10 -14.72 -2.00 13.87
CA THR A 10 -16.19 -2.06 13.82
C THR A 10 -16.73 -1.92 12.39
N TYR A 11 -16.02 -1.14 11.55
CA TYR A 11 -16.35 -0.96 10.13
C TYR A 11 -16.14 -2.25 9.32
N ARG A 12 -15.00 -2.94 9.52
CA ARG A 12 -14.66 -4.20 8.85
C ARG A 12 -15.68 -5.32 9.06
N VAL A 13 -16.31 -5.39 10.25
CA VAL A 13 -17.28 -6.44 10.58
C VAL A 13 -18.64 -6.24 9.89
N ARG A 14 -19.05 -4.99 9.58
CA ARG A 14 -20.37 -4.71 8.99
C ARG A 14 -20.47 -5.00 7.48
N TYR A 15 -19.34 -5.05 6.75
CA TYR A 15 -19.32 -5.22 5.30
C TYR A 15 -18.64 -6.53 4.91
N LEU A 16 -19.39 -7.64 5.00
CA LEU A 16 -18.89 -8.99 4.73
C LEU A 16 -18.35 -9.18 3.30
N PHE A 17 -18.94 -8.51 2.30
CA PHE A 17 -18.46 -8.60 0.92
C PHE A 17 -17.09 -7.93 0.73
N ASP A 18 -16.91 -6.72 1.27
CA ASP A 18 -15.61 -6.03 1.28
C ASP A 18 -14.56 -6.87 2.04
N SER A 19 -14.96 -7.50 3.15
CA SER A 19 -14.11 -8.44 3.89
C SER A 19 -13.70 -9.68 3.07
N ILE A 20 -14.58 -10.23 2.22
CA ILE A 20 -14.23 -11.34 1.32
C ILE A 20 -13.26 -10.88 0.23
N CYS A 21 -13.49 -9.71 -0.36
CA CYS A 21 -12.56 -9.12 -1.34
C CYS A 21 -11.18 -8.84 -0.71
N ASP A 22 -11.14 -8.35 0.52
CA ASP A 22 -9.92 -8.19 1.31
C ASP A 22 -9.18 -9.50 1.52
N VAL A 23 -9.91 -10.60 1.79
CA VAL A 23 -9.31 -11.94 1.93
C VAL A 23 -8.73 -12.42 0.61
N ILE A 24 -9.43 -12.23 -0.51
CA ILE A 24 -8.93 -12.59 -1.85
C ILE A 24 -7.68 -11.76 -2.20
N TYR A 25 -7.69 -10.46 -1.91
CA TYR A 25 -6.53 -9.59 -2.07
C TYR A 25 -5.37 -10.07 -1.20
N SER A 26 -5.64 -10.49 0.04
CA SER A 26 -4.64 -11.08 0.93
C SER A 26 -4.08 -12.40 0.39
N PHE A 27 -4.89 -13.23 -0.28
CA PHE A 27 -4.42 -14.44 -0.96
C PHE A 27 -3.52 -14.14 -2.17
N ILE A 28 -3.91 -13.17 -3.02
CA ILE A 28 -3.08 -12.70 -4.14
C ILE A 28 -1.76 -12.11 -3.61
N PHE A 29 -1.84 -11.39 -2.50
CA PHE A 29 -0.68 -10.81 -1.85
C PHE A 29 0.26 -11.87 -1.26
N ILE A 30 -0.27 -12.88 -0.57
CA ILE A 30 0.50 -14.01 -0.04
C ILE A 30 1.13 -14.82 -1.18
N THR A 31 0.39 -15.09 -2.26
CA THR A 31 0.94 -15.79 -3.43
C THR A 31 2.04 -15.00 -4.12
N GLY A 32 1.90 -13.67 -4.23
CA GLY A 32 2.98 -12.78 -4.69
C GLY A 32 4.22 -12.86 -3.80
N ILE A 33 4.06 -12.82 -2.47
CA ILE A 33 5.18 -13.02 -1.53
C ILE A 33 5.85 -14.39 -1.75
N ILE A 34 5.07 -15.45 -1.97
CA ILE A 34 5.61 -16.80 -2.20
C ILE A 34 6.48 -16.86 -3.46
N VAL A 35 5.98 -16.34 -4.58
CA VAL A 35 6.75 -16.30 -5.85
C VAL A 35 8.04 -15.50 -5.70
N ILE A 36 7.97 -14.38 -4.97
CA ILE A 36 9.12 -13.51 -4.74
C ILE A 36 10.14 -14.17 -3.81
N VAL A 37 9.69 -14.88 -2.77
CA VAL A 37 10.58 -15.60 -1.84
C VAL A 37 11.27 -16.80 -2.53
N ASP A 38 10.61 -17.43 -3.51
CA ASP A 38 11.22 -18.48 -4.33
C ASP A 38 12.25 -17.91 -5.33
N SER A 39 12.01 -16.68 -5.83
CA SER A 39 13.01 -15.94 -6.58
C SER A 39 14.19 -15.60 -5.65
N LYS A 40 15.36 -16.22 -5.88
CA LYS A 40 16.55 -16.15 -4.99
C LYS A 40 17.14 -14.74 -4.75
N ALA A 41 16.50 -13.68 -5.24
CA ALA A 41 16.94 -12.30 -5.18
C ALA A 41 16.22 -11.54 -4.05
N PRO A 42 16.90 -11.23 -2.93
CA PRO A 42 16.27 -10.55 -1.79
C PRO A 42 15.84 -9.10 -2.08
N ILE A 43 16.37 -8.50 -3.14
CA ILE A 43 15.99 -7.17 -3.62
C ILE A 43 14.50 -7.08 -3.99
N ASN A 44 13.91 -8.17 -4.52
CA ASN A 44 12.52 -8.22 -4.95
C ASN A 44 11.54 -8.08 -3.78
N ILE A 45 11.90 -8.62 -2.60
CA ILE A 45 11.11 -8.49 -1.37
C ILE A 45 11.03 -7.02 -0.96
N LEU A 46 12.14 -6.30 -1.07
CA LEU A 46 12.22 -4.87 -0.73
C LEU A 46 11.43 -4.01 -1.73
N TYR A 47 11.50 -4.33 -3.03
CA TYR A 47 10.70 -3.65 -4.05
C TYR A 47 9.20 -3.89 -3.86
N PHE A 48 8.82 -5.11 -3.54
CA PHE A 48 7.44 -5.45 -3.24
C PHE A 48 6.94 -4.81 -1.93
N PHE A 49 7.81 -4.71 -0.92
CA PHE A 49 7.50 -4.00 0.31
C PHE A 49 7.19 -2.52 0.06
N THR A 50 8.06 -1.84 -0.71
CA THR A 50 7.85 -0.42 -1.03
C THR A 50 6.59 -0.22 -1.86
N TYR A 51 6.35 -1.05 -2.88
CA TYR A 51 5.11 -1.03 -3.65
C TYR A 51 3.87 -1.20 -2.75
N TYR A 52 3.87 -2.21 -1.88
CA TYR A 52 2.76 -2.52 -0.99
C TYR A 52 2.46 -1.37 -0.02
N LEU A 53 3.49 -0.79 0.60
CA LEU A 53 3.30 0.32 1.53
C LEU A 53 2.63 1.52 0.86
N ILE A 54 3.09 1.89 -0.34
CA ILE A 54 2.56 3.04 -1.07
C ILE A 54 1.09 2.81 -1.43
N THR A 55 0.79 1.69 -2.07
CA THR A 55 -0.55 1.42 -2.58
C THR A 55 -1.56 1.18 -1.45
N ASN A 56 -1.17 0.48 -0.40
CA ASN A 56 -2.07 0.16 0.71
C ASN A 56 -2.40 1.39 1.56
N VAL A 57 -1.45 2.30 1.78
CA VAL A 57 -1.71 3.58 2.47
C VAL A 57 -2.71 4.44 1.68
N ILE A 58 -2.60 4.47 0.34
CA ILE A 58 -3.53 5.20 -0.52
C ILE A 58 -4.95 4.59 -0.44
N LEU A 59 -5.05 3.26 -0.52
CA LEU A 59 -6.34 2.57 -0.48
C LEU A 59 -7.06 2.75 0.87
N LEU A 60 -6.34 2.59 1.99
CA LEU A 60 -6.89 2.80 3.33
C LEU A 60 -7.39 4.23 3.53
N ALA A 61 -6.61 5.22 3.10
CA ALA A 61 -7.02 6.62 3.18
C ALA A 61 -8.27 6.90 2.34
N ASN A 62 -8.36 6.35 1.13
CA ASN A 62 -9.54 6.48 0.29
C ASN A 62 -10.77 5.85 0.93
N GLU A 63 -10.67 4.63 1.44
CA GLU A 63 -11.80 3.92 2.06
C GLU A 63 -12.34 4.67 3.27
N GLU A 64 -11.45 5.20 4.11
CA GLU A 64 -11.86 6.01 5.27
C GLU A 64 -12.52 7.32 4.82
N LEU A 65 -11.98 7.99 3.80
CA LEU A 65 -12.56 9.22 3.25
C LEU A 65 -13.94 9.01 2.64
N GLU A 66 -14.12 7.94 1.86
CA GLU A 66 -15.45 7.58 1.35
C GLU A 66 -16.44 7.33 2.47
N TYR A 67 -16.01 6.64 3.52
CA TYR A 67 -16.85 6.37 4.68
C TYR A 67 -17.28 7.67 5.39
N GLU A 68 -16.34 8.57 5.64
CA GLU A 68 -16.62 9.85 6.28
C GLU A 68 -17.54 10.74 5.42
N ILE A 69 -17.40 10.69 4.09
CA ILE A 69 -18.31 11.37 3.16
C ILE A 69 -19.72 10.77 3.23
N ARG A 70 -19.85 9.44 3.22
CA ARG A 70 -21.16 8.75 3.26
C ARG A 70 -21.90 8.92 4.59
N THR A 71 -21.16 9.03 5.69
CA THR A 71 -21.72 9.19 7.04
C THR A 71 -21.90 10.65 7.45
N ASN A 72 -21.70 11.59 6.54
CA ASN A 72 -21.70 13.05 6.78
C ASN A 72 -20.69 13.53 7.84
N GLN A 73 -19.80 12.66 8.33
CA GLN A 73 -18.72 13.03 9.26
C GLN A 73 -17.72 13.98 8.59
N TYR A 74 -17.59 13.91 7.26
CA TYR A 74 -16.74 14.80 6.48
C TYR A 74 -17.17 16.29 6.58
N MET A 75 -18.43 16.59 6.85
CA MET A 75 -18.87 17.97 7.10
C MET A 75 -18.28 18.53 8.40
N ASN A 76 -18.08 17.71 9.42
CA ASN A 76 -17.42 18.10 10.66
C ASN A 76 -15.93 18.36 10.46
N ILE A 77 -15.32 17.70 9.48
CA ILE A 77 -13.92 17.90 9.11
C ILE A 77 -13.73 19.21 8.33
N LYS A 78 -14.73 19.60 7.53
CA LYS A 78 -14.72 20.91 6.84
C LYS A 78 -14.92 22.09 7.77
N THR A 79 -15.57 21.91 8.91
CA THR A 79 -15.80 22.98 9.90
C THR A 79 -14.64 23.13 10.90
N THR A 80 -13.70 22.18 10.95
CA THR A 80 -12.44 22.34 11.68
C THR A 80 -11.50 23.36 11.05
N LYS A 81 -10.58 23.93 11.86
CA LYS A 81 -9.59 24.92 11.40
C LYS A 81 -8.54 24.38 10.41
N GLN A 82 -8.42 23.06 10.28
CA GLN A 82 -7.44 22.40 9.40
C GLN A 82 -8.12 21.94 8.11
N THR A 83 -7.39 22.00 6.99
CA THR A 83 -7.90 21.49 5.71
C THR A 83 -8.00 19.96 5.75
N PRO A 84 -8.99 19.35 5.05
CA PRO A 84 -9.13 17.90 4.99
C PRO A 84 -7.84 17.21 4.56
N LEU A 85 -7.14 17.78 3.58
CA LEU A 85 -5.86 17.27 3.09
C LEU A 85 -4.79 17.18 4.18
N MET A 86 -4.66 18.18 5.07
CA MET A 86 -3.71 18.10 6.19
C MET A 86 -4.04 16.97 7.17
N ILE A 87 -5.33 16.77 7.46
CA ILE A 87 -5.77 15.71 8.36
C ILE A 87 -5.41 14.34 7.78
N TYR A 88 -5.65 14.15 6.48
CA TYR A 88 -5.30 12.90 5.80
C TYR A 88 -3.79 12.70 5.64
N ILE A 89 -2.99 13.75 5.50
CA ILE A 89 -1.53 13.64 5.58
C ILE A 89 -1.10 13.19 6.97
N TYR A 90 -1.69 13.73 8.04
CA TYR A 90 -1.35 13.29 9.40
C TYR A 90 -1.75 11.82 9.65
N ARG A 91 -2.92 11.40 9.15
CA ARG A 91 -3.38 10.01 9.26
C ARG A 91 -2.58 9.03 8.40
N SER A 92 -1.90 9.48 7.34
CA SER A 92 -1.08 8.60 6.50
C SER A 92 0.02 7.89 7.30
N GLY A 93 0.58 8.54 8.33
CA GLY A 93 1.56 7.93 9.22
C GLY A 93 0.98 6.73 9.99
N THR A 94 -0.28 6.80 10.43
CA THR A 94 -0.94 5.66 11.08
C THR A 94 -1.21 4.51 10.11
N TYR A 95 -1.64 4.81 8.89
CA TYR A 95 -1.82 3.79 7.85
C TYR A 95 -0.50 3.12 7.50
N PHE A 96 0.58 3.89 7.40
CA PHE A 96 1.91 3.40 7.09
C PHE A 96 2.39 2.39 8.15
N ILE A 97 2.29 2.74 9.44
CA ILE A 97 2.68 1.85 10.55
C ILE A 97 1.85 0.57 10.51
N TRP A 98 0.54 0.68 10.26
CA TRP A 98 -0.35 -0.47 10.20
C TRP A 98 -0.02 -1.40 9.02
N SER A 99 0.16 -0.85 7.82
CA SER A 99 0.56 -1.62 6.64
C SER A 99 1.93 -2.27 6.83
N ALA A 100 2.91 -1.57 7.42
CA ALA A 100 4.22 -2.14 7.71
C ALA A 100 4.12 -3.34 8.66
N LEU A 101 3.29 -3.27 9.71
CA LEU A 101 3.07 -4.38 10.63
C LEU A 101 2.44 -5.59 9.93
N ILE A 102 1.40 -5.38 9.09
CA ILE A 102 0.77 -6.46 8.32
C ILE A 102 1.79 -7.14 7.40
N PHE A 103 2.64 -6.35 6.73
CA PHE A 103 3.66 -6.87 5.82
C PHE A 103 4.68 -7.75 6.57
N LEU A 104 5.20 -7.25 7.70
CA LEU A 104 6.14 -7.99 8.54
C LEU A 104 5.55 -9.30 9.07
N MET A 105 4.28 -9.29 9.49
CA MET A 105 3.57 -10.52 9.90
C MET A 105 3.38 -11.49 8.74
N SER A 106 3.06 -10.99 7.55
CA SER A 106 2.85 -11.83 6.36
C SER A 106 4.14 -12.54 5.95
N ILE A 107 5.26 -11.82 6.04
CA ILE A 107 6.58 -12.36 5.77
C ILE A 107 7.02 -13.39 6.80
N SER A 108 6.83 -13.12 8.10
CA SER A 108 7.22 -14.07 9.14
C SER A 108 6.42 -15.36 9.04
N LEU A 109 5.13 -15.28 8.69
CA LEU A 109 4.31 -16.45 8.38
C LEU A 109 4.85 -17.19 7.15
N ALA A 110 5.16 -16.48 6.05
CA ALA A 110 5.71 -17.10 4.85
C ALA A 110 7.03 -17.86 5.12
N GLN A 111 7.90 -17.34 5.99
CA GLN A 111 9.15 -18.01 6.40
C GLN A 111 8.92 -19.33 7.15
N ILE A 112 7.84 -19.45 7.93
CA ILE A 112 7.51 -20.70 8.63
C ILE A 112 7.21 -21.81 7.62
N PHE A 113 6.55 -21.45 6.52
CA PHE A 113 6.20 -22.41 5.45
C PHE A 113 7.33 -22.66 4.46
N PHE A 114 8.21 -21.67 4.25
CA PHE A 114 9.31 -21.75 3.29
C PHE A 114 10.65 -21.49 3.99
N LYS A 115 11.52 -22.53 4.05
CA LYS A 115 12.89 -22.48 4.60
C LYS A 115 13.87 -21.63 3.75
N GLY A 116 13.42 -20.49 3.23
CA GLY A 116 14.24 -19.55 2.48
C GLY A 116 15.22 -18.84 3.40
N LYS A 117 16.49 -18.74 2.99
CA LYS A 117 17.48 -17.93 3.70
C LYS A 117 17.16 -16.46 3.46
N TRP A 118 16.73 -15.78 4.52
CA TRP A 118 16.61 -14.33 4.51
C TRP A 118 18.00 -13.70 4.48
N LEU A 119 18.33 -13.07 3.36
CA LEU A 119 19.44 -12.13 3.26
C LEU A 119 18.80 -10.78 3.00
N PHE A 120 19.03 -9.78 3.85
CA PHE A 120 18.72 -8.41 3.44
C PHE A 120 19.64 -8.04 2.27
N PRO A 121 19.11 -7.39 1.22
CA PRO A 121 19.96 -6.91 0.15
C PRO A 121 20.95 -5.90 0.74
N THR A 122 22.23 -6.04 0.40
CA THR A 122 23.27 -5.08 0.79
C THR A 122 23.18 -3.87 -0.14
N LEU A 123 22.43 -2.85 0.28
CA LEU A 123 22.29 -1.58 -0.42
C LEU A 123 23.24 -0.53 0.14
N THR A 124 23.76 0.35 -0.71
CA THR A 124 24.51 1.51 -0.23
C THR A 124 23.56 2.57 0.35
N VAL A 125 24.08 3.43 1.23
CA VAL A 125 23.28 4.51 1.84
C VAL A 125 22.68 5.43 0.77
N LEU A 126 23.42 5.67 -0.32
CA LEU A 126 22.97 6.50 -1.44
C LEU A 126 21.79 5.86 -2.18
N GLU A 127 21.87 4.57 -2.49
CA GLU A 127 20.79 3.82 -3.15
C GLU A 127 19.51 3.83 -2.33
N VAL A 128 19.63 3.64 -1.01
CA VAL A 128 18.47 3.71 -0.09
C VAL A 128 17.84 5.10 -0.11
N ILE A 129 18.64 6.18 -0.06
CA ILE A 129 18.13 7.55 -0.09
C ILE A 129 17.42 7.84 -1.42
N LEU A 130 18.03 7.49 -2.55
CA LEU A 130 17.44 7.71 -3.88
C LEU A 130 16.13 6.93 -4.03
N MET A 131 16.13 5.66 -3.63
CA MET A 131 14.93 4.82 -3.65
C MET A 131 13.81 5.44 -2.81
N LEU A 132 14.11 5.91 -1.60
CA LEU A 132 13.13 6.56 -0.72
C LEU A 132 12.61 7.88 -1.30
N MET A 133 13.48 8.70 -1.91
CA MET A 133 13.06 9.97 -2.51
C MET A 133 12.12 9.75 -3.69
N VAL A 134 12.49 8.89 -4.65
CA VAL A 134 11.68 8.63 -5.85
C VAL A 134 10.33 8.07 -5.44
N ASN A 135 10.32 7.04 -4.59
CA ASN A 135 9.08 6.42 -4.13
C ASN A 135 8.25 7.34 -3.25
N GLY A 136 8.89 8.17 -2.42
CA GLY A 136 8.21 9.16 -1.57
C GLY A 136 7.48 10.23 -2.40
N VAL A 137 8.11 10.74 -3.46
CA VAL A 137 7.49 11.71 -4.37
C VAL A 137 6.31 11.09 -5.10
N VAL A 138 6.49 9.89 -5.67
CA VAL A 138 5.40 9.17 -6.37
C VAL A 138 4.23 8.88 -5.42
N ALA A 139 4.52 8.39 -4.22
CA ALA A 139 3.51 8.11 -3.20
C ALA A 139 2.72 9.36 -2.83
N LEU A 140 3.38 10.48 -2.60
CA LEU A 140 2.73 11.74 -2.23
C LEU A 140 1.82 12.24 -3.34
N VAL A 141 2.28 12.21 -4.61
CA VAL A 141 1.49 12.62 -5.76
C VAL A 141 0.24 11.74 -5.90
N LEU A 142 0.39 10.42 -5.86
CA LEU A 142 -0.73 9.48 -5.97
C LEU A 142 -1.70 9.62 -4.79
N TYR A 143 -1.20 9.85 -3.57
CA TYR A 143 -2.02 10.05 -2.37
C TYR A 143 -2.89 11.31 -2.46
N ILE A 144 -2.31 12.44 -2.86
CA ILE A 144 -3.05 13.69 -3.05
C ILE A 144 -4.09 13.52 -4.17
N LEU A 145 -3.71 12.86 -5.27
CA LEU A 145 -4.61 12.61 -6.38
C LEU A 145 -5.80 11.76 -5.95
N ALA A 146 -5.56 10.66 -5.22
CA ALA A 146 -6.59 9.79 -4.69
C ALA A 146 -7.58 10.59 -3.84
N ILE A 147 -7.11 11.33 -2.82
CA ILE A 147 -7.96 12.16 -1.95
C ILE A 147 -8.84 13.12 -2.76
N LYS A 148 -8.25 13.87 -3.69
CA LYS A 148 -9.00 14.82 -4.53
C LYS A 148 -10.05 14.14 -5.40
N LEU A 149 -9.73 12.96 -5.92
CA LEU A 149 -10.66 12.17 -6.73
C LEU A 149 -11.82 11.68 -5.87
N THR A 150 -11.55 11.21 -4.66
CA THR A 150 -12.56 10.78 -3.67
C THR A 150 -13.46 11.93 -3.24
N GLU A 151 -12.91 13.12 -2.99
CA GLU A 151 -13.71 14.31 -2.65
C GLU A 151 -14.65 14.70 -3.80
N ARG A 152 -14.19 14.57 -5.06
CA ARG A 152 -14.98 14.94 -6.24
C ARG A 152 -16.07 13.92 -6.57
N PHE A 153 -15.74 12.63 -6.56
CA PHE A 153 -16.61 11.56 -7.07
C PHE A 153 -17.31 10.76 -5.97
N LYS A 154 -16.94 10.95 -4.68
CA LYS A 154 -17.52 10.31 -3.47
C LYS A 154 -17.42 8.79 -3.39
N ARG A 155 -17.20 8.09 -4.50
CA ARG A 155 -16.99 6.64 -4.60
C ARG A 155 -15.97 6.35 -5.71
N VAL A 156 -14.78 5.95 -5.30
CA VAL A 156 -13.58 5.78 -6.13
C VAL A 156 -12.83 4.50 -5.79
N SER A 157 -13.14 3.84 -4.68
CA SER A 157 -12.46 2.67 -4.14
C SER A 157 -12.33 1.55 -5.18
N VAL A 158 -13.42 1.22 -5.87
CA VAL A 158 -13.43 0.19 -6.92
C VAL A 158 -12.44 0.54 -8.04
N PHE A 159 -12.37 1.81 -8.43
CA PHE A 159 -11.43 2.28 -9.45
C PHE A 159 -9.99 2.22 -8.95
N LEU A 160 -9.71 2.66 -7.72
CA LEU A 160 -8.36 2.60 -7.15
C LEU A 160 -7.88 1.16 -6.95
N HIS A 161 -8.76 0.26 -6.50
CA HIS A 161 -8.48 -1.16 -6.39
C HIS A 161 -8.16 -1.76 -7.76
N LEU A 162 -8.96 -1.46 -8.80
CA LEU A 162 -8.67 -1.89 -10.18
C LEU A 162 -7.31 -1.38 -10.67
N MET A 163 -7.02 -0.09 -10.46
CA MET A 163 -5.75 0.51 -10.87
C MET A 163 -4.57 -0.11 -10.13
N ASN A 164 -4.69 -0.36 -8.82
CA ASN A 164 -3.66 -1.04 -8.04
C ASN A 164 -3.42 -2.47 -8.55
N THR A 165 -4.47 -3.21 -8.88
CA THR A 165 -4.33 -4.55 -9.46
C THR A 165 -3.58 -4.50 -10.79
N LEU A 166 -3.97 -3.60 -11.70
CA LEU A 166 -3.27 -3.42 -12.99
C LEU A 166 -1.80 -3.04 -12.79
N MET A 167 -1.53 -2.08 -11.91
CA MET A 167 -0.16 -1.66 -11.57
C MET A 167 0.66 -2.83 -11.03
N LEU A 168 0.08 -3.68 -10.18
CA LEU A 168 0.79 -4.84 -9.62
C LEU A 168 1.15 -5.84 -10.72
N PHE A 169 0.22 -6.19 -11.61
CA PHE A 169 0.49 -7.11 -12.72
C PHE A 169 1.57 -6.59 -13.68
N TYR A 170 1.58 -5.28 -13.94
CA TYR A 170 2.52 -4.64 -14.85
C TYR A 170 3.78 -4.09 -14.16
N SER A 171 3.91 -4.26 -12.84
CA SER A 171 5.06 -3.76 -12.07
C SER A 171 6.35 -4.54 -12.31
N GLY A 172 6.27 -5.74 -12.91
CA GLY A 172 7.41 -6.65 -13.03
C GLY A 172 7.77 -7.38 -11.73
N LEU A 173 7.04 -7.15 -10.63
CA LEU A 173 7.34 -7.72 -9.31
C LEU A 173 6.80 -9.13 -9.12
N VAL A 174 5.59 -9.40 -9.65
CA VAL A 174 4.90 -10.70 -9.47
C VAL A 174 4.99 -11.56 -10.72
N PHE A 175 4.95 -10.93 -11.90
CA PHE A 175 5.03 -11.62 -13.19
C PHE A 175 6.14 -11.01 -14.03
N PRO A 176 6.94 -11.83 -14.74
CA PRO A 176 7.89 -11.33 -15.71
C PRO A 176 7.14 -10.74 -16.90
N VAL A 177 7.51 -9.52 -17.31
CA VAL A 177 6.84 -8.78 -18.38
C VAL A 177 7.88 -8.33 -19.41
N PRO A 178 7.62 -8.40 -20.72
CA PRO A 178 8.63 -8.14 -21.76
C PRO A 178 8.99 -6.66 -21.98
N PHE A 179 8.44 -5.73 -21.20
CA PHE A 179 8.65 -4.29 -21.36
C PHE A 179 9.21 -3.65 -20.09
N PHE A 180 9.64 -2.39 -20.19
CA PHE A 180 10.24 -1.66 -19.07
C PHE A 180 9.22 -1.45 -17.94
N THR A 181 9.50 -2.00 -16.76
CA THR A 181 8.57 -2.02 -15.62
C THR A 181 9.06 -1.19 -14.43
N TYR A 182 8.23 -1.11 -13.38
CA TYR A 182 8.61 -0.49 -12.10
C TYR A 182 9.84 -1.17 -11.47
N ALA A 183 9.95 -2.50 -11.55
CA ALA A 183 11.14 -3.21 -11.10
C ALA A 183 12.40 -2.71 -11.83
N ASN A 184 12.34 -2.53 -13.15
CA ASN A 184 13.46 -2.04 -13.95
C ASN A 184 13.88 -0.59 -13.58
N VAL A 185 12.91 0.25 -13.18
CA VAL A 185 13.21 1.60 -12.68
C VAL A 185 14.01 1.52 -11.38
N LEU A 186 13.62 0.61 -10.48
CA LEU A 186 14.32 0.43 -9.21
C LEU A 186 15.69 -0.22 -9.41
N ASP A 187 15.82 -1.19 -10.32
CA ASP A 187 17.09 -1.80 -10.70
C ASP A 187 18.06 -0.72 -11.22
N PHE A 188 17.59 0.15 -12.12
CA PHE A 188 18.37 1.29 -12.63
C PHE A 188 18.83 2.25 -11.53
N ILE A 189 17.98 2.52 -10.53
CA ILE A 189 18.33 3.40 -9.39
C ILE A 189 19.36 2.74 -8.48
N VAL A 190 19.27 1.41 -8.30
CA VAL A 190 20.17 0.65 -7.42
C VAL A 190 21.46 0.23 -8.15
N GLY A 191 21.53 0.39 -9.48
CA GLY A 191 22.70 0.03 -10.28
C GLY A 191 22.87 -1.47 -10.47
N ILE A 192 21.75 -2.21 -10.47
CA ILE A 192 21.65 -3.66 -10.75
C ILE A 192 21.18 -3.84 -12.20
#